data_AF-Q5DH26-F1
#
_entry.id   AF-Q5DH26-F1
#
_cell.length_a   1.000
_cell.length_b   1.000
_cell.length_c   1.000
_cell.angle_alpha   90.00
_cell.angle_beta   90.00
_cell.angle_gamma   90.00
#
_symmetry.space_group_name_H-M   'P 1'
#
loop_
_entity.id
_entity.type
_entity.pdbx_description
1 polymer ?
#
loop_
_entity_poly.entity_id
_entity_poly.type
_entity_poly.pdbx_seq_one_letter_code
_entity_poly.pdbx_strand_id
1 'polypeptide(L)'
;MRANGELKLFSVVGRKLPTTKEPKPVPYRMRIFAPNSVVAKSRFWYFIRKLKKMKKGSGEIISCERIHPRKPLMVKNFGIWLRYDSRSGTHNMYKEYRGLTEESAVTQLYREMGARHRARAESIQVIKVEAIPASKCRRPYITQFHDSKLKFPLPHRVARPLHRPRFTTRRPTTAF
;
A
#
# COMPACT_ATOMS: atom_id res chain seq x y z
N MET A 1 -13.04 -2.06 -2.68
CA MET A 1 -12.51 -1.09 -1.68
C MET A 1 -12.07 0.15 -2.44
N ARG A 2 -12.37 1.34 -1.93
CA ARG A 2 -11.78 2.60 -2.43
C ARG A 2 -10.49 2.90 -1.66
N ALA A 3 -9.41 3.22 -2.36
CA ALA A 3 -8.13 3.60 -1.76
C ALA A 3 -8.12 5.13 -1.51
N ASN A 4 -8.97 5.58 -0.58
CA ASN A 4 -9.09 6.98 -0.24
C ASN A 4 -7.98 7.40 0.72
N GLY A 5 -7.32 8.53 0.42
CA GLY A 5 -6.28 9.09 1.27
C GLY A 5 -5.07 8.18 1.40
N GLU A 6 -4.49 8.16 2.60
CA GLU A 6 -3.41 7.25 2.96
C GLU A 6 -3.96 5.98 3.63
N LEU A 7 -3.46 4.84 3.19
CA LEU A 7 -3.87 3.55 3.75
C LEU A 7 -3.18 3.31 5.08
N LYS A 8 -3.90 2.68 6.00
CA LYS A 8 -3.41 2.23 7.29
C LYS A 8 -3.25 0.72 7.31
N LEU A 9 -2.30 0.21 8.07
CA LEU A 9 -2.06 -1.22 8.23
C LEU A 9 -2.82 -1.74 9.45
N PHE A 10 -3.60 -2.80 9.25
CA PHE A 10 -4.34 -3.50 10.29
C PHE A 10 -3.91 -4.97 10.40
N SER A 11 -3.78 -5.45 11.63
CA SER A 11 -3.79 -6.87 11.96
C SER A 11 -5.23 -7.29 12.19
N VAL A 12 -5.77 -8.14 11.31
CA VAL A 12 -7.12 -8.70 11.49
C VAL A 12 -6.99 -10.20 11.74
N VAL A 13 -7.52 -10.63 12.89
CA VAL A 13 -7.54 -12.04 13.29
C VAL A 13 -8.98 -12.53 13.29
N GLY A 14 -9.26 -13.64 12.61
CA GLY A 14 -10.58 -14.26 12.59
C GLY A 14 -10.52 -15.77 12.57
N ARG A 15 -11.60 -16.41 12.99
CA ARG A 15 -11.75 -17.86 13.06
C ARG A 15 -13.17 -18.27 12.64
N LYS A 16 -13.39 -19.58 12.43
CA LYS A 16 -14.74 -20.12 12.34
C LYS A 16 -15.43 -20.06 13.70
N LEU A 17 -16.76 -20.02 13.71
CA LEU A 17 -17.49 -20.25 14.94
C LEU A 17 -17.24 -21.69 15.43
N PRO A 18 -17.00 -21.91 16.73
CA PRO A 18 -16.90 -23.24 17.30
C PRO A 18 -18.16 -24.07 16.99
N THR A 19 -17.97 -25.34 16.63
CA THR A 19 -19.07 -26.29 16.42
C THR A 19 -18.84 -27.54 17.26
N THR A 20 -19.87 -28.38 17.44
CA THR A 20 -19.73 -29.66 18.14
C THR A 20 -18.65 -30.56 17.53
N LYS A 21 -18.47 -30.50 16.20
CA LYS A 21 -17.43 -31.24 15.46
C LYS A 21 -16.04 -30.62 15.58
N GLU A 22 -15.95 -29.28 15.67
CA GLU A 22 -14.70 -28.53 15.75
C GLU A 22 -14.81 -27.45 16.85
N PRO A 23 -14.59 -27.81 18.13
CA PRO A 23 -14.78 -26.88 19.26
C PRO A 23 -13.65 -25.84 19.37
N LYS A 24 -12.46 -26.13 18.83
CA LYS A 24 -11.29 -25.24 18.87
C LYS A 24 -10.80 -24.90 17.45
N PRO A 25 -11.54 -24.08 16.69
CA PRO A 25 -11.17 -23.71 15.33
C PRO A 25 -9.89 -22.85 15.30
N VAL A 26 -9.02 -23.12 14.33
CA VAL A 26 -7.74 -22.42 14.18
C VAL A 26 -7.95 -20.94 13.80
N PRO A 27 -7.34 -19.98 14.52
CA PRO A 27 -7.39 -18.57 14.16
C PRO A 27 -6.42 -18.23 13.03
N TYR A 28 -6.86 -17.35 12.12
CA TYR A 28 -6.06 -16.85 11.00
C TYR A 28 -5.82 -15.35 11.15
N ARG A 29 -4.56 -14.92 11.00
CA ARG A 29 -4.17 -13.51 11.02
C ARG A 29 -3.81 -13.02 9.62
N MET A 30 -4.33 -11.86 9.24
CA MET A 30 -3.95 -11.16 8.01
C MET A 30 -3.49 -9.74 8.29
N ARG A 31 -2.51 -9.30 7.50
CA ARG A 31 -2.08 -7.90 7.41
C ARG A 31 -2.88 -7.24 6.29
N ILE A 32 -3.76 -6.31 6.64
CA ILE A 32 -4.69 -5.69 5.70
C ILE A 32 -4.40 -4.18 5.62
N PHE A 33 -4.16 -3.68 4.41
CA PHE A 33 -4.05 -2.25 4.14
C PHE A 33 -5.43 -1.69 3.81
N ALA A 34 -5.92 -0.73 4.61
CA ALA A 34 -7.25 -0.15 4.47
C ALA A 34 -7.32 1.28 5.03
N PRO A 35 -8.28 2.13 4.61
CA PRO A 35 -8.40 3.49 5.14
C PRO A 35 -8.88 3.51 6.60
N ASN A 36 -9.68 2.52 6.99
CA ASN A 36 -10.25 2.38 8.34
C ASN A 36 -10.50 0.90 8.69
N SER A 37 -10.86 0.64 9.95
CA SER A 37 -11.09 -0.70 10.49
C SER A 37 -12.29 -1.42 9.85
N VAL A 38 -13.34 -0.70 9.47
CA VAL A 38 -14.53 -1.28 8.81
C VAL A 38 -14.15 -1.90 7.46
N VAL A 39 -13.39 -1.16 6.65
CA VAL A 39 -12.88 -1.66 5.36
C VAL A 39 -11.87 -2.78 5.59
N ALA A 40 -11.04 -2.72 6.62
CA ALA A 40 -10.11 -3.79 6.96
C ALA A 40 -10.83 -5.11 7.25
N LYS A 41 -11.88 -5.09 8.09
CA LYS A 41 -12.74 -6.25 8.37
C LYS A 41 -13.42 -6.79 7.12
N SER A 42 -13.93 -5.91 6.26
CA SER A 42 -14.54 -6.29 4.97
C SER A 42 -13.53 -7.00 4.05
N ARG A 43 -12.30 -6.47 3.93
CA ARG A 43 -11.24 -7.07 3.10
C ARG A 43 -10.71 -8.38 3.68
N PHE A 44 -10.64 -8.52 5.00
CA PHE A 44 -10.33 -9.81 5.63
C PHE A 44 -11.31 -10.90 5.16
N TRP A 45 -12.61 -10.63 5.25
CA TRP A 45 -13.63 -11.58 4.79
C TRP A 45 -13.52 -11.92 3.30
N TYR A 46 -13.18 -10.93 2.47
CA TYR A 46 -12.93 -11.15 1.05
C TYR A 46 -11.78 -12.13 0.80
N PHE A 47 -10.65 -11.97 1.49
CA PHE A 47 -9.47 -12.82 1.30
C PHE A 47 -9.62 -14.20 1.95
N ILE A 48 -10.12 -14.29 3.19
CA ILE A 48 -10.25 -15.57 3.89
C ILE A 48 -11.25 -16.51 3.20
N ARG A 49 -12.27 -15.95 2.53
CA ARG A 49 -13.21 -16.73 1.70
C ARG A 49 -12.50 -17.43 0.55
N LYS A 50 -11.54 -16.75 -0.10
CA LYS A 50 -10.75 -17.33 -1.20
C LYS A 50 -9.74 -18.38 -0.72
N LEU A 51 -9.21 -18.23 0.50
CA LEU A 51 -8.14 -19.09 1.01
C LEU A 51 -8.62 -20.31 1.81
N LYS A 52 -9.67 -20.15 2.64
CA LYS A 52 -10.09 -21.16 3.64
C LYS A 52 -11.59 -21.44 3.64
N LYS A 53 -12.33 -21.07 2.57
CA LYS A 53 -13.79 -21.25 2.43
C LYS A 53 -14.60 -20.75 3.65
N MET A 54 -14.06 -19.78 4.39
CA MET A 54 -14.69 -19.19 5.58
C MET A 54 -15.53 -17.97 5.17
N LYS A 55 -16.76 -17.87 5.69
CA LYS A 55 -17.69 -16.77 5.41
C LYS A 55 -18.01 -16.01 6.70
N LYS A 56 -18.43 -14.75 6.57
CA LYS A 56 -18.82 -13.90 7.71
C LYS A 56 -19.94 -14.51 8.57
N GLY A 57 -20.86 -15.27 7.98
CA GLY A 57 -21.94 -15.92 8.73
C GLY A 57 -21.52 -17.17 9.52
N SER A 58 -20.40 -17.80 9.17
CA SER A 58 -19.89 -19.02 9.81
C SER A 58 -18.57 -18.78 10.57
N GLY A 59 -18.21 -17.52 10.77
CA GLY A 59 -16.98 -17.15 11.43
C GLY A 59 -17.08 -15.78 12.08
N GLU A 60 -16.12 -15.49 12.95
CA GLU A 60 -16.04 -14.26 13.70
C GLU A 60 -14.65 -13.62 13.57
N ILE A 61 -14.59 -12.30 13.69
CA ILE A 61 -13.33 -11.57 13.82
C ILE A 61 -13.05 -11.40 15.31
N ILE A 62 -11.96 -11.98 15.77
CA ILE A 62 -11.52 -11.93 17.17
C ILE A 62 -10.92 -10.56 17.48
N SER A 63 -10.03 -10.07 16.62
CA SER A 63 -9.37 -8.78 16.81
C SER A 63 -9.14 -8.05 15.49
N CYS A 64 -9.15 -6.73 15.55
CA CYS A 64 -8.85 -5.85 14.42
C CYS A 64 -8.12 -4.62 14.95
N GLU A 65 -6.78 -4.70 14.95
CA GLU A 65 -5.91 -3.70 15.56
C GLU A 65 -5.07 -3.00 14.50
N ARG A 66 -4.77 -1.72 14.71
CA ARG A 66 -3.86 -0.98 13.83
C ARG A 66 -2.41 -1.34 14.18
N ILE A 67 -1.64 -1.72 13.17
CA ILE A 67 -0.19 -1.91 13.32
C ILE A 67 0.50 -0.59 12.99
N HIS A 68 1.28 -0.08 13.93
CA HIS A 68 2.10 1.11 13.72
C HIS A 68 3.50 0.73 13.19
N PRO A 69 4.09 1.55 12.31
CA PRO A 69 5.43 1.30 11.80
C PRO A 69 6.48 1.39 12.92
N ARG A 70 7.33 0.36 13.05
CA ARG A 70 8.37 0.29 14.11
C ARG A 70 9.43 1.39 14.03
N LYS A 71 9.81 1.79 12.81
CA LYS A 71 10.84 2.82 12.54
C LYS A 71 10.32 3.78 11.48
N PRO A 72 9.43 4.74 11.81
CA PRO A 72 8.77 5.60 10.83
C PRO A 72 9.67 6.70 10.26
N LEU A 73 10.80 7.00 10.90
CA LEU A 73 11.71 8.06 10.45
C LEU A 73 12.84 7.54 9.54
N MET A 74 12.93 6.23 9.36
CA MET A 74 13.99 5.60 8.57
C MET A 74 13.47 5.22 7.18
N VAL A 75 14.11 5.74 6.15
CA VAL A 75 13.82 5.38 4.75
C VAL A 75 14.19 3.92 4.50
N LYS A 76 13.28 3.19 3.85
CA LYS A 76 13.44 1.79 3.47
C LYS A 76 13.04 1.60 2.02
N ASN A 77 13.52 0.50 1.44
CA ASN A 77 13.01 -0.01 0.18
C ASN A 77 12.00 -1.11 0.49
N PHE A 78 10.84 -1.08 -0.14
CA PHE A 78 9.78 -2.06 0.04
C PHE A 78 9.55 -2.79 -1.28
N GLY A 79 9.68 -4.12 -1.26
CA GLY A 79 9.19 -4.97 -2.33
C GLY A 79 7.75 -5.36 -2.07
N ILE A 80 6.92 -5.21 -3.09
CA ILE A 80 5.51 -5.54 -3.05
C ILE A 80 5.22 -6.55 -4.15
N TRP A 81 4.74 -7.72 -3.75
CA TRP A 81 4.17 -8.71 -4.62
C TRP A 81 2.66 -8.49 -4.67
N LEU A 82 2.16 -8.25 -5.87
CA LEU A 82 0.75 -8.07 -6.11
C LEU A 82 0.25 -9.00 -7.20
N ARG A 83 -1.02 -9.32 -7.11
CA ARG A 83 -1.83 -9.80 -8.22
C ARG A 83 -2.81 -8.70 -8.58
N TYR A 84 -3.03 -8.45 -9.86
CA TYR A 84 -4.09 -7.56 -10.28
C TYR A 84 -4.84 -8.10 -11.49
N ASP A 85 -6.11 -7.73 -11.57
CA ASP A 85 -6.96 -8.07 -12.70
C ASP A 85 -6.91 -6.91 -13.71
N SER A 86 -6.41 -7.19 -14.91
CA SER A 86 -6.45 -6.28 -16.06
C SER A 86 -7.81 -6.41 -16.77
N ARG A 87 -7.97 -5.73 -17.91
CA ARG A 87 -9.19 -5.88 -18.73
C ARG A 87 -9.25 -7.25 -19.43
N SER A 88 -8.11 -7.90 -19.62
CA SER A 88 -7.98 -9.12 -20.42
C SER A 88 -7.65 -10.37 -19.59
N GLY A 89 -7.17 -10.20 -18.35
CA GLY A 89 -6.80 -11.34 -17.51
C GLY A 89 -6.17 -10.95 -16.18
N THR A 90 -5.76 -11.95 -15.41
CA THR A 90 -5.14 -11.75 -14.09
C THR A 90 -3.62 -11.87 -14.21
N HIS A 91 -2.88 -10.88 -13.71
CA HIS A 91 -1.42 -10.85 -13.80
C HIS A 91 -0.78 -10.67 -12.43
N ASN A 92 0.37 -11.31 -12.24
CA ASN A 92 1.21 -11.08 -11.07
C ASN A 92 2.26 -10.03 -11.39
N MET A 93 2.59 -9.18 -10.42
CA MET A 93 3.64 -8.18 -10.54
C MET A 93 4.47 -8.12 -9.27
N TYR A 94 5.73 -7.72 -9.44
CA TYR A 94 6.62 -7.32 -8.38
C TYR A 94 7.02 -5.86 -8.61
N LYS A 95 6.76 -4.99 -7.62
CA LYS A 95 7.12 -3.57 -7.67
C LYS A 95 7.91 -3.18 -6.42
N GLU A 96 8.80 -2.21 -6.59
CA GLU A 96 9.61 -1.67 -5.50
C GLU A 96 9.28 -0.20 -5.29
N TYR A 97 9.20 0.20 -4.02
CA TYR A 97 8.94 1.56 -3.58
C TYR A 97 9.95 1.96 -2.52
N ARG A 98 10.41 3.21 -2.56
CA ARG A 98 11.26 3.79 -1.51
C ARG A 98 10.39 4.72 -0.66
N GLY A 99 10.37 4.48 0.65
CA GLY A 99 9.50 5.23 1.55
C GLY A 99 9.81 4.96 3.03
N LEU A 100 9.11 5.68 3.91
CA LEU A 100 9.30 5.60 5.36
C LEU A 100 8.54 4.43 6.01
N THR A 101 7.31 4.21 5.54
CA THR A 101 6.35 3.25 6.10
C THR A 101 5.78 2.33 5.02
N GLU A 102 5.37 1.13 5.41
CA GLU A 102 4.69 0.20 4.49
C GLU A 102 3.35 0.76 4.00
N GLU A 103 2.64 1.47 4.88
CA GLU A 103 1.41 2.21 4.60
C GLU A 103 1.59 3.17 3.42
N SER A 104 2.66 3.97 3.43
CA SER A 104 3.00 4.90 2.35
C SER A 104 3.36 4.16 1.07
N ALA A 105 4.19 3.11 1.17
CA ALA A 105 4.60 2.32 0.00
C ALA A 105 3.41 1.66 -0.71
N VAL A 106 2.47 1.06 0.03
CA VAL A 106 1.25 0.47 -0.55
C VAL A 106 0.31 1.55 -1.07
N THR A 107 0.24 2.72 -0.42
CA THR A 107 -0.54 3.85 -0.96
C THR A 107 0.03 4.31 -2.31
N GLN A 108 1.35 4.42 -2.44
CA GLN A 108 2.02 4.72 -3.70
C GLN A 108 1.76 3.65 -4.77
N LEU A 109 1.76 2.36 -4.38
CA LEU A 109 1.38 1.26 -5.28
C LEU A 109 -0.01 1.46 -5.87
N TYR A 110 -1.02 1.74 -5.05
CA TYR A 110 -2.38 1.95 -5.54
C TYR A 110 -2.47 3.14 -6.52
N ARG A 111 -1.76 4.24 -6.22
CA ARG A 111 -1.69 5.42 -7.11
C ARG A 111 -1.00 5.09 -8.43
N GLU A 112 0.13 4.40 -8.38
CA GLU A 112 0.88 4.02 -9.57
C GLU A 112 0.10 3.03 -10.46
N MET A 113 -0.53 2.02 -9.86
CA MET A 113 -1.32 1.04 -10.60
C MET A 113 -2.54 1.69 -11.28
N GLY A 114 -3.14 2.69 -10.63
CA GLY A 114 -4.16 3.54 -11.25
C GLY A 114 -3.62 4.38 -12.41
N ALA A 115 -2.44 5.01 -12.23
CA ALA A 115 -1.85 5.89 -13.24
C ALA A 115 -1.35 5.12 -14.48
N ARG A 116 -0.59 4.03 -14.28
CA ARG A 116 0.08 3.30 -15.37
C ARG A 116 -0.80 2.25 -16.04
N HIS A 117 -1.67 1.59 -15.27
CA HIS A 117 -2.45 0.45 -15.75
C HIS A 117 -3.96 0.67 -15.67
N ARG A 118 -4.42 1.84 -15.21
CA ARG A 118 -5.84 2.13 -14.94
C ARG A 118 -6.50 1.07 -14.04
N ALA A 119 -5.69 0.40 -13.21
CA ALA A 119 -6.16 -0.64 -12.33
C ALA A 119 -6.89 -0.02 -11.13
N ARG A 120 -8.13 -0.44 -10.90
CA ARG A 120 -8.91 0.01 -9.75
C ARG A 120 -8.42 -0.67 -8.48
N ALA A 121 -8.59 -0.02 -7.34
CA ALA A 121 -8.18 -0.56 -6.05
C ALA A 121 -8.85 -1.90 -5.69
N GLU A 122 -10.04 -2.18 -6.24
CA GLU A 122 -10.75 -3.45 -6.07
C GLU A 122 -10.09 -4.62 -6.83
N SER A 123 -9.49 -4.32 -7.98
CA SER A 123 -8.82 -5.28 -8.86
C SER A 123 -7.40 -5.63 -8.39
N ILE A 124 -6.84 -4.86 -7.46
CA ILE A 124 -5.49 -5.05 -6.94
C ILE A 124 -5.54 -5.84 -5.63
N GLN A 125 -4.73 -6.90 -5.57
CA GLN A 125 -4.56 -7.79 -4.42
C GLN A 125 -3.09 -7.77 -4.02
N VAL A 126 -2.79 -7.13 -2.88
CA VAL A 126 -1.44 -7.15 -2.29
C VAL A 126 -1.26 -8.48 -1.57
N ILE A 127 -0.27 -9.26 -2.00
CA ILE A 127 0.01 -10.60 -1.47
C ILE A 127 1.02 -10.51 -0.34
N LYS A 128 2.13 -9.80 -0.60
CA LYS A 128 3.23 -9.66 0.35
C LYS A 128 3.86 -8.29 0.22
N VAL A 129 4.24 -7.72 1.35
CA VAL A 129 5.04 -6.49 1.46
C VAL A 129 6.21 -6.79 2.38
N GLU A 130 7.42 -6.46 1.94
CA GLU A 130 8.64 -6.73 2.69
C GLU A 130 9.63 -5.57 2.53
N ALA A 131 10.33 -5.22 3.61
CA ALA A 131 11.45 -4.30 3.53
C ALA A 131 12.69 -5.04 2.99
N ILE A 132 13.31 -4.50 1.95
CA ILE A 132 14.40 -5.14 1.20
C ILE A 132 15.69 -4.35 1.40
N PRO A 133 16.84 -5.02 1.63
CA PRO A 133 18.13 -4.35 1.69
C PRO A 133 18.52 -3.75 0.33
N ALA A 134 19.34 -2.69 0.33
CA ALA A 134 19.71 -1.97 -0.88
C ALA A 134 20.32 -2.88 -1.97
N SER A 135 21.11 -3.89 -1.58
CA SER A 135 21.75 -4.85 -2.47
C SER A 135 20.80 -5.79 -3.22
N LYS A 136 19.57 -5.98 -2.72
CA LYS A 136 18.55 -6.86 -3.33
C LYS A 136 17.50 -6.10 -4.14
N CYS A 137 17.64 -4.77 -4.25
CA CYS A 137 16.72 -3.97 -5.07
C CYS A 137 17.02 -4.16 -6.55
N ARG A 138 15.97 -4.33 -7.36
CA ARG A 138 16.05 -4.70 -8.78
C ARG A 138 15.64 -3.57 -9.71
N ARG A 139 14.93 -2.55 -9.20
CA ARG A 139 14.36 -1.49 -10.05
C ARG A 139 15.33 -0.32 -10.20
N PRO A 140 15.75 0.06 -11.42
CA PRO A 140 16.71 1.16 -11.64
C PRO A 140 16.28 2.48 -10.99
N TYR A 141 14.98 2.79 -11.02
CA TYR A 141 14.43 4.00 -10.43
C TYR A 141 14.50 4.02 -8.89
N ILE A 142 14.73 2.88 -8.23
CA ILE A 142 15.01 2.78 -6.80
C ILE A 142 16.52 2.80 -6.56
N THR A 143 17.28 2.01 -7.32
CA THR A 143 18.73 1.86 -7.12
C THR A 143 19.51 3.14 -7.41
N GLN A 144 19.02 4.01 -8.30
CA GLN A 144 19.63 5.33 -8.54
C GLN A 144 19.72 6.21 -7.27
N PHE A 145 18.87 5.96 -6.26
CA PHE A 145 18.88 6.69 -5.00
C PHE A 145 19.81 6.06 -3.94
N HIS A 146 20.55 5.01 -4.29
CA HIS A 146 21.48 4.33 -3.38
C HIS A 146 22.90 4.88 -3.50
N ASP A 147 23.05 6.20 -3.36
CA ASP A 147 24.36 6.86 -3.34
C ASP A 147 24.49 7.72 -2.08
N SER A 148 25.59 7.51 -1.36
CA SER A 148 25.96 8.28 -0.15
C SER A 148 26.32 9.73 -0.45
N LYS A 149 26.78 10.01 -1.68
CA LYS A 149 27.17 11.35 -2.15
C LYS A 149 26.15 11.95 -3.12
N LEU A 150 24.92 11.42 -3.12
CA LEU A 150 23.86 11.85 -4.03
C LEU A 150 23.63 13.37 -3.93
N LYS A 151 23.77 14.05 -5.07
CA LYS A 151 23.52 15.48 -5.22
C LYS A 151 22.77 15.71 -6.51
N PHE A 152 21.72 16.54 -6.46
CA PHE A 152 20.96 16.95 -7.63
C PHE A 152 20.40 18.36 -7.42
N PRO A 153 20.43 19.23 -8.45
CA PRO A 153 19.73 20.50 -8.41
C PRO A 153 18.21 20.28 -8.60
N LEU A 154 17.41 21.30 -8.27
CA LEU A 154 16.03 21.41 -8.71
C LEU A 154 15.99 22.40 -9.88
N PRO A 155 16.15 21.94 -11.14
CA PRO A 155 16.47 22.81 -12.28
C PRO A 155 15.37 23.80 -12.63
N HIS A 156 14.12 23.47 -12.34
CA HIS A 156 12.96 24.33 -12.62
C HIS A 156 11.98 24.31 -11.45
N ARG A 157 11.83 25.44 -10.76
CA ARG A 157 10.93 25.62 -9.61
C ARG A 157 9.77 26.53 -10.00
N VAL A 158 8.59 25.93 -10.15
CA VAL A 158 7.36 26.69 -10.46
C VAL A 158 6.81 27.35 -9.20
N ALA A 159 6.60 28.67 -9.26
CA ALA A 159 5.87 29.39 -8.22
C ALA A 159 4.41 28.90 -8.15
N ARG A 160 4.01 28.35 -7.00
CA ARG A 160 2.64 27.85 -6.78
C ARG A 160 1.60 28.93 -6.41
N PRO A 161 1.93 30.04 -5.73
CA PRO A 161 0.99 31.11 -5.43
C PRO A 161 0.60 31.96 -6.65
N LEU A 162 0.08 31.35 -7.71
CA LEU A 162 -0.23 32.01 -8.99
C LEU A 162 -1.28 33.13 -8.89
N HIS A 163 -2.04 33.17 -7.79
CA HIS A 163 -3.10 34.15 -7.56
C HIS A 163 -2.79 35.12 -6.41
N ARG A 164 -1.57 35.11 -5.88
CA ARG A 164 -1.13 35.98 -4.79
C ARG A 164 0.30 36.49 -5.07
N PRO A 165 0.45 37.59 -5.83
CA PRO A 165 -0.62 38.40 -6.42
C PRO A 165 -1.18 37.80 -7.71
N ARG A 166 -2.44 38.11 -8.05
CA ARG A 166 -3.06 37.71 -9.33
C ARG A 166 -2.53 38.51 -10.51
N PHE A 167 -2.14 39.77 -10.27
CA PHE A 167 -1.54 40.66 -11.25
C PHE A 167 -0.22 41.18 -10.69
N THR A 168 0.83 41.17 -11.51
CA THR A 168 2.16 41.65 -11.13
C THR A 168 2.86 42.20 -12.37
N THR A 169 3.72 43.19 -12.17
CA THR A 169 4.54 43.76 -13.24
C THR A 169 5.81 42.95 -13.50
N ARG A 170 6.18 42.06 -12.58
CA ARG A 170 7.40 41.24 -12.67
C ARG A 170 7.09 39.83 -13.16
N ARG A 171 7.86 39.33 -14.12
CA ARG A 171 7.78 37.93 -14.56
C ARG A 171 8.29 37.00 -13.46
N PRO A 172 7.68 35.81 -13.28
CA PRO A 172 8.16 34.85 -12.30
C PRO A 172 9.53 34.30 -12.69
N THR A 173 10.43 34.18 -11.71
CA THR A 173 11.68 33.44 -11.86
C THR A 173 11.46 31.97 -11.53
N THR A 174 12.06 31.07 -12.31
CA THR A 174 11.93 29.62 -12.12
C THR A 174 13.26 28.89 -11.94
N ALA A 175 14.38 29.59 -12.10
CA ALA A 175 15.73 29.10 -11.78
C ALA A 175 16.18 29.70 -10.44
N PHE A 176 16.52 28.82 -9.49
CA PHE A 176 16.98 29.17 -8.13
C PHE A 176 18.07 28.19 -7.66
#